data_AF-A0AA97EB82-F1
#
_entry.id   AF-A0AA97EB82-F1
#
_cell.length_a   1.000
_cell.length_b   1.000
_cell.length_c   1.000
_cell.angle_alpha   90.00
_cell.angle_beta   90.00
_cell.angle_gamma   90.00
#
_symmetry.space_group_name_H-M   'P 1'
#
loop_
_entity.id
_entity.type
_entity.pdbx_description
1 polymer ?
#
loop_
_entity_poly.entity_id
_entity_poly.type
_entity_poly.pdbx_seq_one_letter_code
_entity_poly.pdbx_strand_id
1 'polypeptide(L)'
;MPSQPPSETQQFNRDVQFLLKPNNPHARSLLAFIQRTIRQFGLQAYITEIDIFVEAYLRGVKYTQQHQAEIHQPKAWMRSTAYNIIRECKRDRLHYSALAFDELMDQGQLAGDTPLPAAVDDQAISNAISAVLQALAALSPGDRALIQWKVVEGLSWQEVQTRFVAQGEDRVSQATLRKRGQRALERLRRAYHLFNGEPGSCELADDLSDHLDEQP
;
A
#
# COMPACT_ATOMS: atom_id res chain seq x y z
N MET A 1 -40.52 -9.32 5.86
CA MET A 1 -40.58 -10.75 6.24
C MET A 1 -39.16 -11.30 6.13
N PRO A 2 -38.44 -11.67 7.20
CA PRO A 2 -37.16 -12.32 7.03
C PRO A 2 -37.42 -13.75 6.54
N SER A 3 -37.20 -13.98 5.25
CA SER A 3 -37.08 -15.31 4.65
C SER A 3 -35.99 -16.07 5.42
N GLN A 4 -36.31 -17.24 5.94
CA GLN A 4 -35.31 -18.10 6.56
C GLN A 4 -34.16 -18.35 5.56
N PRO A 5 -32.89 -18.29 5.99
CA PRO A 5 -31.76 -18.53 5.10
C PRO A 5 -31.85 -19.95 4.51
N PRO A 6 -31.34 -20.19 3.28
CA PRO A 6 -31.31 -21.52 2.67
C PRO A 6 -30.72 -22.58 3.61
N SER A 7 -31.16 -23.83 3.49
CA SER A 7 -30.71 -24.96 4.32
C SER A 7 -29.19 -25.10 4.34
N GLU A 8 -28.55 -24.84 3.21
CA GLU A 8 -27.10 -24.95 3.00
C GLU A 8 -26.36 -23.85 3.76
N THR A 9 -26.92 -22.64 3.79
CA THR A 9 -26.39 -21.51 4.58
C THR A 9 -26.54 -21.79 6.08
N GLN A 10 -27.65 -22.38 6.51
CA GLN A 10 -27.85 -22.78 7.90
C GLN A 10 -26.84 -23.84 8.34
N GLN A 11 -26.60 -24.83 7.49
CA GLN A 11 -25.61 -25.89 7.74
C GLN A 11 -24.20 -25.31 7.83
N PHE A 12 -23.79 -24.47 6.87
CA PHE A 12 -22.50 -23.79 6.93
C PHE A 12 -22.33 -22.92 8.18
N ASN A 13 -23.36 -22.16 8.56
CA ASN A 13 -23.35 -21.36 9.79
C ASN A 13 -23.15 -22.22 11.03
N ARG A 14 -23.84 -23.35 11.12
CA ARG A 14 -23.70 -24.30 12.23
C ARG A 14 -22.28 -24.86 12.30
N ASP A 15 -21.69 -25.21 11.17
CA ASP A 15 -20.35 -25.78 11.11
C ASP A 15 -19.27 -24.76 11.47
N VAL A 16 -19.42 -23.50 11.02
CA VAL A 16 -18.53 -22.40 11.41
C VAL A 16 -18.69 -22.06 12.89
N GLN A 17 -19.92 -22.03 13.43
CA GLN A 17 -20.14 -21.86 14.87
C GLN A 17 -19.49 -22.98 15.68
N PHE A 18 -19.55 -24.23 15.19
CA PHE A 18 -18.88 -25.35 15.83
C PHE A 18 -17.37 -25.17 15.85
N LEU A 19 -16.77 -24.65 14.78
CA LEU A 19 -15.35 -24.30 14.75
C LEU A 19 -15.00 -23.29 15.85
N LEU A 20 -15.84 -22.28 16.08
CA LEU A 20 -15.60 -21.19 17.03
C LEU A 20 -15.88 -21.51 18.51
N LYS A 21 -16.35 -22.72 18.84
CA LYS A 21 -16.61 -23.09 20.25
C LYS A 21 -15.33 -22.98 21.09
N PRO A 22 -15.45 -22.51 22.36
CA PRO A 22 -14.31 -22.48 23.28
C PRO A 22 -13.74 -23.90 23.43
N ASN A 23 -12.40 -24.01 23.47
CA ASN A 23 -11.65 -25.27 23.51
C ASN A 23 -11.67 -26.11 22.23
N ASN A 24 -12.16 -25.60 21.09
CA ASN A 24 -12.01 -26.30 19.82
C ASN A 24 -10.59 -26.12 19.26
N PRO A 25 -9.75 -27.17 19.15
CA PRO A 25 -8.40 -27.07 18.59
C PRO A 25 -8.43 -26.66 17.11
N HIS A 26 -9.55 -26.83 16.41
CA HIS A 26 -9.69 -26.45 15.00
C HIS A 26 -9.83 -24.95 14.77
N ALA A 27 -10.56 -24.19 15.62
CA ALA A 27 -10.53 -22.73 15.56
C ALA A 27 -9.14 -22.19 15.84
N ARG A 28 -8.51 -22.70 16.92
CA ARG A 28 -7.14 -22.29 17.26
C ARG A 28 -6.17 -22.58 16.11
N SER A 29 -6.32 -23.71 15.44
CA SER A 29 -5.51 -24.09 14.26
C SER A 29 -5.79 -23.22 13.02
N LEU A 30 -7.06 -22.84 12.79
CA LEU A 30 -7.43 -21.97 11.67
C LEU A 30 -6.93 -20.54 11.90
N LEU A 31 -7.20 -19.95 13.06
CA LEU A 31 -6.71 -18.61 13.39
C LEU A 31 -5.18 -18.57 13.41
N ALA A 32 -4.52 -19.57 13.99
CA ALA A 32 -3.05 -19.67 13.94
C ALA A 32 -2.52 -19.81 12.50
N PHE A 33 -3.27 -20.43 11.59
CA PHE A 33 -2.91 -20.47 10.17
C PHE A 33 -3.08 -19.11 9.51
N ILE A 34 -4.24 -18.47 9.66
CA ILE A 34 -4.51 -17.13 9.10
C ILE A 34 -3.45 -16.15 9.58
N GLN A 35 -3.21 -16.11 10.89
CA GLN A 35 -2.21 -15.26 11.50
C GLN A 35 -0.81 -15.52 10.92
N ARG A 36 -0.43 -16.79 10.74
CA ARG A 36 0.85 -17.16 10.12
C ARG A 36 0.93 -16.69 8.66
N THR A 37 -0.15 -16.84 7.89
CA THR A 37 -0.18 -16.44 6.47
C THR A 37 -0.17 -14.91 6.32
N ILE A 38 -0.90 -14.16 7.17
CA ILE A 38 -0.81 -12.69 7.22
C ILE A 38 0.64 -12.26 7.46
N ARG A 39 1.32 -12.89 8.42
CA ARG A 39 2.75 -12.64 8.69
C ARG A 39 3.64 -12.99 7.51
N GLN A 40 3.39 -14.11 6.82
CA GLN A 40 4.14 -14.52 5.63
C GLN A 40 4.04 -13.50 4.48
N PHE A 41 2.86 -12.89 4.30
CA PHE A 41 2.63 -11.85 3.29
C PHE A 41 2.99 -10.44 3.80
N GLY A 42 3.35 -10.30 5.07
CA GLY A 42 3.77 -9.03 5.68
C GLY A 42 2.63 -8.04 5.89
N LEU A 43 1.40 -8.50 6.11
CA LEU A 43 0.18 -7.67 6.20
C LEU A 43 -0.31 -7.39 7.63
N GLN A 44 0.38 -7.89 8.67
CA GLN A 44 -0.07 -7.88 10.06
C GLN A 44 -0.33 -6.48 10.68
N ALA A 45 0.10 -5.41 10.02
CA ALA A 45 -0.13 -4.03 10.46
C ALA A 45 -1.41 -3.40 9.85
N TYR A 46 -2.06 -4.07 8.90
CA TYR A 46 -3.18 -3.51 8.12
C TYR A 46 -4.45 -4.35 8.24
N ILE A 47 -4.31 -5.61 8.62
CA ILE A 47 -5.42 -6.56 8.66
C ILE A 47 -5.18 -7.61 9.74
N THR A 48 -6.24 -7.97 10.46
CA THR A 48 -6.19 -8.95 11.55
C THR A 48 -6.70 -10.32 11.09
N GLU A 49 -6.38 -11.36 11.85
CA GLU A 49 -6.94 -12.69 11.63
C GLU A 49 -8.47 -12.74 11.73
N ILE A 50 -9.07 -11.82 12.50
CA ILE A 50 -10.53 -11.71 12.65
C ILE A 50 -11.12 -11.12 11.37
N ASP A 51 -10.52 -10.07 10.81
CA ASP A 51 -10.99 -9.45 9.55
C ASP A 51 -11.00 -10.47 8.41
N ILE A 52 -9.91 -11.23 8.27
CA ILE A 52 -9.82 -12.30 7.26
C ILE A 52 -10.83 -13.40 7.52
N PHE A 53 -11.03 -13.79 8.79
CA PHE A 53 -12.00 -14.83 9.14
C PHE A 53 -13.43 -14.39 8.83
N VAL A 54 -13.80 -13.16 9.20
CA VAL A 54 -15.13 -12.59 8.92
C VAL A 54 -15.37 -12.48 7.43
N GLU A 55 -14.40 -11.95 6.67
CA GLU A 55 -14.49 -11.86 5.22
C GLU A 55 -14.63 -13.24 4.57
N ALA A 56 -13.84 -14.23 5.02
CA ALA A 56 -13.98 -15.60 4.55
C ALA A 56 -15.38 -16.16 4.86
N TYR A 57 -15.89 -15.95 6.08
CA TYR A 57 -17.24 -16.36 6.45
C TYR A 57 -18.31 -15.71 5.57
N LEU A 58 -18.24 -14.40 5.33
CA LEU A 58 -19.17 -13.67 4.48
C LEU A 58 -19.15 -14.18 3.04
N ARG A 59 -17.97 -14.48 2.49
CA ARG A 59 -17.84 -15.12 1.16
C ARG A 59 -18.51 -16.51 1.13
N GLY A 60 -18.46 -17.26 2.24
CA GLY A 60 -19.09 -18.58 2.35
C GLY A 60 -20.61 -18.51 2.43
N VAL A 61 -21.14 -17.55 3.22
CA VAL A 61 -22.57 -17.25 3.26
C VAL A 61 -23.06 -16.86 1.87
N LYS A 62 -22.37 -15.94 1.20
CA LYS A 62 -22.71 -15.52 -0.16
C LYS A 62 -22.68 -16.70 -1.14
N TYR A 63 -21.66 -17.56 -1.07
CA TYR A 63 -21.56 -18.74 -1.92
C TYR A 63 -22.75 -19.68 -1.75
N THR A 64 -23.10 -20.05 -0.51
CA THR A 64 -24.22 -20.97 -0.24
C THR A 64 -25.57 -20.38 -0.68
N GLN A 65 -25.77 -19.08 -0.51
CA GLN A 65 -26.99 -18.39 -0.97
C GLN A 65 -27.11 -18.37 -2.50
N GLN A 66 -26.01 -18.10 -3.20
CA GLN A 66 -26.01 -17.95 -4.65
C GLN A 66 -26.10 -19.29 -5.38
N HIS A 67 -25.38 -20.30 -4.90
CA HIS A 67 -25.24 -21.57 -5.59
C HIS A 67 -26.20 -22.65 -5.08
N GLN A 68 -26.93 -22.39 -3.98
CA GLN A 68 -27.77 -23.39 -3.30
C GLN A 68 -27.02 -24.72 -3.07
N ALA A 69 -25.71 -24.60 -2.80
CA ALA A 69 -24.80 -25.72 -2.74
C ALA A 69 -24.13 -25.78 -1.36
N GLU A 70 -24.03 -26.98 -0.83
CA GLU A 70 -23.39 -27.24 0.46
C GLU A 70 -21.86 -27.13 0.35
N ILE A 71 -21.24 -26.56 1.38
CA ILE A 71 -19.79 -26.61 1.57
C ILE A 71 -19.48 -27.83 2.44
N HIS A 72 -19.16 -28.97 1.81
CA HIS A 72 -18.93 -30.24 2.53
C HIS A 72 -17.73 -30.23 3.48
N GLN A 73 -16.73 -29.37 3.26
CA GLN A 73 -15.56 -29.25 4.14
C GLN A 73 -15.33 -27.80 4.59
N PRO A 74 -16.15 -27.27 5.52
CA PRO A 74 -16.11 -25.87 5.93
C PRO A 74 -14.73 -25.42 6.42
N LYS A 75 -14.02 -26.27 7.16
CA LYS A 75 -12.66 -25.98 7.62
C LYS A 75 -11.67 -25.79 6.47
N ALA A 76 -11.67 -26.68 5.48
CA ALA A 76 -10.77 -26.60 4.33
C ALA A 76 -11.10 -25.40 3.45
N TRP A 77 -12.40 -25.19 3.22
CA TRP A 77 -12.91 -24.03 2.50
C TRP A 77 -12.48 -22.71 3.15
N MET A 78 -12.67 -22.57 4.47
CA MET A 78 -12.28 -21.37 5.22
C MET A 78 -10.77 -21.10 5.12
N ARG A 79 -9.93 -22.15 5.14
CA ARG A 79 -8.48 -22.01 4.98
C ARG A 79 -8.10 -21.52 3.59
N SER A 80 -8.67 -22.13 2.54
CA SER A 80 -8.39 -21.75 1.16
C SER A 80 -8.87 -20.32 0.87
N THR A 81 -10.07 -19.97 1.32
CA THR A 81 -10.63 -18.64 1.15
C THR A 81 -9.81 -17.58 1.91
N ALA A 82 -9.43 -17.86 3.16
CA ALA A 82 -8.58 -16.96 3.93
C ALA A 82 -7.21 -16.71 3.27
N TYR A 83 -6.58 -17.75 2.71
CA TYR A 83 -5.34 -17.60 1.96
C TYR A 83 -5.52 -16.70 0.73
N ASN A 84 -6.61 -16.88 -0.01
CA ASN A 84 -6.91 -16.07 -1.19
C ASN A 84 -7.15 -14.60 -0.83
N ILE A 85 -7.91 -14.32 0.23
CA ILE A 85 -8.12 -12.94 0.72
C ILE A 85 -6.78 -12.31 1.11
N ILE A 86 -5.93 -13.01 1.86
CA ILE A 86 -4.61 -12.49 2.24
C ILE A 86 -3.74 -12.19 1.01
N ARG A 87 -3.80 -13.06 -0.01
CA ARG A 87 -3.09 -12.86 -1.27
C ARG A 87 -3.64 -11.65 -2.05
N GLU A 88 -4.96 -11.48 -2.08
CA GLU A 88 -5.64 -10.30 -2.64
C GLU A 88 -5.16 -9.04 -1.92
N CYS A 89 -5.24 -8.98 -0.59
CA CYS A 89 -4.77 -7.84 0.20
C CYS A 89 -3.28 -7.54 0.00
N LYS A 90 -2.44 -8.56 -0.20
CA LYS A 90 -1.01 -8.33 -0.51
C LYS A 90 -0.83 -7.74 -1.88
N ARG A 91 -1.57 -8.22 -2.87
CA ARG A 91 -1.52 -7.66 -4.22
C ARG A 91 -1.99 -6.21 -4.20
N ASP A 92 -3.10 -5.95 -3.53
CA ASP A 92 -3.67 -4.61 -3.38
C ASP A 92 -2.68 -3.71 -2.63
N ARG A 93 -1.97 -4.21 -1.61
CA ARG A 93 -0.94 -3.42 -0.93
C ARG A 93 0.35 -3.27 -1.72
N LEU A 94 0.84 -4.27 -2.44
CA LEU A 94 2.03 -4.09 -3.29
C LEU A 94 1.75 -3.03 -4.34
N HIS A 95 0.54 -3.08 -4.91
CA HIS A 95 -0.03 -2.00 -5.69
C HIS A 95 0.03 -0.68 -4.89
N TYR A 96 -0.60 -0.57 -3.70
CA TYR A 96 -0.64 0.68 -2.91
C TYR A 96 0.70 1.17 -2.31
N SER A 97 1.70 0.32 -2.12
CA SER A 97 2.92 0.64 -1.35
C SER A 97 4.12 0.99 -2.20
N ALA A 98 4.19 0.49 -3.43
CA ALA A 98 4.92 1.25 -4.43
C ALA A 98 3.98 2.22 -5.19
N LEU A 99 2.75 2.39 -4.70
CA LEU A 99 2.04 3.65 -4.73
C LEU A 99 2.41 4.58 -3.51
N ALA A 100 3.41 4.28 -2.67
CA ALA A 100 3.77 5.15 -1.51
C ALA A 100 5.30 5.33 -1.30
N PHE A 101 6.14 4.54 -1.96
CA PHE A 101 7.59 4.57 -1.79
C PHE A 101 8.39 5.66 -2.57
N ASP A 102 8.09 6.03 -3.81
CA ASP A 102 8.62 7.32 -4.33
C ASP A 102 7.86 8.60 -3.86
N GLU A 103 7.03 8.60 -2.84
CA GLU A 103 6.43 9.84 -2.28
C GLU A 103 7.46 10.42 -1.32
N LEU A 104 8.44 9.58 -0.98
CA LEU A 104 8.93 9.50 0.37
C LEU A 104 10.39 9.14 0.46
N MET A 105 11.04 8.71 -0.62
CA MET A 105 12.40 9.23 -0.71
C MET A 105 12.34 10.73 -1.04
N ASP A 106 11.15 11.28 -1.41
CA ASP A 106 10.88 12.63 -1.94
C ASP A 106 11.03 13.76 -0.95
N GLN A 107 11.97 13.52 -0.07
CA GLN A 107 11.85 13.88 1.28
C GLN A 107 13.25 14.28 1.79
N GLY A 108 14.40 13.63 1.58
CA GLY A 108 15.67 14.07 2.23
C GLY A 108 15.94 15.61 2.42
N GLN A 109 15.76 16.10 3.67
CA GLN A 109 16.18 17.38 4.33
C GLN A 109 15.08 18.00 5.25
N LEU A 110 15.26 17.80 6.57
CA LEU A 110 14.75 18.55 7.75
C LEU A 110 13.23 18.86 7.85
N ALA A 111 12.50 18.32 8.82
CA ALA A 111 12.36 18.76 10.23
C ALA A 111 11.07 19.58 10.43
N GLY A 112 10.33 19.29 11.50
CA GLY A 112 9.19 20.11 11.91
C GLY A 112 8.16 19.30 12.68
N ASP A 113 8.17 19.47 14.00
CA ASP A 113 7.24 18.91 14.98
C ASP A 113 5.82 18.72 14.42
N THR A 114 5.36 17.48 14.35
CA THR A 114 3.94 17.20 14.09
C THR A 114 3.20 17.27 15.42
N PRO A 115 2.41 18.32 15.71
CA PRO A 115 1.55 18.30 16.88
C PRO A 115 0.39 17.34 16.58
N LEU A 116 -0.08 16.65 17.62
CA LEU A 116 -1.30 15.83 17.62
C LEU A 116 -2.46 16.56 16.91
N PRO A 117 -3.37 15.83 16.25
CA PRO A 117 -4.31 16.43 15.32
C PRO A 117 -5.20 17.43 16.05
N ALA A 118 -4.96 18.71 15.78
CA ALA A 118 -5.99 19.72 15.87
C ALA A 118 -7.17 19.26 14.99
N ALA A 119 -8.38 19.75 15.29
CA ALA A 119 -9.52 19.59 14.41
C ALA A 119 -9.05 19.75 12.95
N VAL A 120 -9.33 18.74 12.12
CA VAL A 120 -8.81 18.66 10.75
C VAL A 120 -9.10 19.99 10.08
N ASP A 121 -8.05 20.79 9.90
CA ASP A 121 -8.18 22.06 9.23
C ASP A 121 -8.19 21.76 7.73
N ASP A 122 -9.40 21.66 7.19
CA ASP A 122 -9.63 21.40 5.77
C ASP A 122 -8.86 22.41 4.89
N GLN A 123 -8.65 23.63 5.40
CA GLN A 123 -7.86 24.64 4.70
C GLN A 123 -6.36 24.27 4.71
N ALA A 124 -5.82 23.74 5.81
CA ALA A 124 -4.43 23.29 5.89
C ALA A 124 -4.16 22.07 4.99
N ILE A 125 -5.10 21.12 4.92
CA ILE A 125 -5.00 19.97 4.00
C ILE A 125 -5.01 20.46 2.54
N SER A 126 -5.92 21.37 2.18
CA SER A 126 -6.01 21.92 0.82
C SER A 126 -4.74 22.65 0.40
N ASN A 127 -4.09 23.34 1.35
CA ASN A 127 -2.84 24.05 1.11
C ASN A 127 -1.67 23.06 0.93
N ALA A 128 -1.56 22.02 1.77
CA ALA A 128 -0.52 21.00 1.66
C ALA A 128 -0.61 20.24 0.32
N ILE A 129 -1.83 19.87 -0.11
CA ILE A 129 -2.04 19.22 -1.41
C ILE A 129 -1.58 20.14 -2.57
N SER A 130 -1.92 21.43 -2.50
CA SER A 130 -1.52 22.41 -3.53
C SER A 130 0.01 22.56 -3.62
N ALA A 131 0.71 22.53 -2.49
CA ALA A 131 2.16 22.59 -2.43
C ALA A 131 2.84 21.33 -3.00
N VAL A 132 2.31 20.12 -2.75
CA VAL A 132 2.86 18.88 -3.34
C VAL A 132 2.73 18.87 -4.87
N LEU A 133 1.60 19.36 -5.41
CA LEU A 133 1.36 19.41 -6.84
C LEU A 133 2.28 20.41 -7.56
N GLN A 134 2.53 21.57 -6.95
CA GLN A 134 3.48 22.55 -7.48
C GLN A 134 4.92 22.03 -7.41
N ALA A 135 5.27 21.31 -6.36
CA ALA A 135 6.57 20.66 -6.23
C ALA A 135 6.79 19.60 -7.32
N LEU A 136 5.80 18.74 -7.62
CA LEU A 136 5.92 17.69 -8.63
C LEU A 136 6.12 18.25 -10.04
N ALA A 137 5.55 19.42 -10.33
CA ALA A 137 5.69 20.11 -11.62
C ALA A 137 7.11 20.66 -11.87
N ALA A 138 7.90 20.85 -10.81
CA ALA A 138 9.24 21.40 -10.87
C ALA A 138 10.35 20.34 -11.11
N LEU A 139 10.04 19.03 -11.10
CA LEU A 139 11.02 17.96 -11.28
C LEU A 139 11.34 17.66 -12.77
N SER A 140 12.52 17.09 -13.01
CA SER A 140 12.94 16.66 -14.35
C SER A 140 12.09 15.50 -14.90
N PRO A 141 11.95 15.33 -16.23
CA PRO A 141 11.11 14.29 -16.81
C PRO A 141 11.47 12.87 -16.38
N GLY A 142 12.76 12.54 -16.20
CA GLY A 142 13.20 11.22 -15.78
C GLY A 142 13.04 10.94 -14.29
N ASP A 143 13.10 11.97 -13.47
CA ASP A 143 12.92 11.88 -12.01
C ASP A 143 11.45 11.68 -11.65
N ARG A 144 10.58 12.48 -12.28
CA ARG A 144 9.12 12.33 -12.17
C ARG A 144 8.64 10.96 -12.65
N ALA A 145 9.16 10.45 -13.76
CA ALA A 145 8.79 9.11 -14.27
C ALA A 145 9.19 8.01 -13.28
N LEU A 146 10.37 8.16 -12.69
CA LEU A 146 10.89 7.22 -11.71
C LEU A 146 10.10 7.30 -10.39
N ILE A 147 9.59 8.49 -10.02
CA ILE A 147 8.68 8.74 -8.87
C ILE A 147 7.27 8.19 -9.09
N GLN A 148 6.81 8.23 -10.32
CA GLN A 148 5.51 7.69 -10.66
C GLN A 148 5.53 6.16 -10.58
N TRP A 149 6.58 5.49 -11.04
CA TRP A 149 6.56 4.02 -11.14
C TRP A 149 6.74 3.25 -9.85
N LYS A 150 7.22 3.89 -8.81
CA LYS A 150 7.66 3.24 -7.58
C LYS A 150 6.99 3.92 -6.35
N VAL A 151 6.23 5.04 -6.53
CA VAL A 151 5.18 5.62 -5.65
C VAL A 151 3.83 5.82 -6.26
N VAL A 152 3.64 5.63 -7.53
CA VAL A 152 2.26 5.52 -8.02
C VAL A 152 2.03 4.15 -8.65
N GLU A 153 3.11 3.40 -8.83
CA GLU A 153 3.19 2.12 -9.52
C GLU A 153 2.81 0.83 -8.79
N GLY A 154 3.30 0.72 -7.57
CA GLY A 154 3.51 -0.56 -6.92
C GLY A 154 4.77 -1.31 -7.40
N LEU A 155 5.54 -0.76 -8.34
CA LEU A 155 6.58 -1.54 -9.02
C LEU A 155 7.82 -1.78 -8.14
N SER A 156 8.42 -2.93 -8.37
CA SER A 156 9.73 -3.31 -7.86
C SER A 156 10.82 -2.64 -8.68
N TRP A 157 11.99 -2.46 -8.06
CA TRP A 157 13.17 -1.91 -8.74
C TRP A 157 13.62 -2.73 -9.95
N GLN A 158 13.28 -4.02 -10.00
CA GLN A 158 13.59 -4.89 -11.14
C GLN A 158 12.66 -4.60 -12.32
N GLU A 159 11.40 -4.32 -12.04
CA GLU A 159 10.40 -3.90 -13.03
C GLU A 159 10.68 -2.49 -13.53
N VAL A 160 11.07 -1.58 -12.62
CA VAL A 160 11.56 -0.25 -12.97
C VAL A 160 12.78 -0.36 -13.90
N GLN A 161 13.75 -1.18 -13.55
CA GLN A 161 14.95 -1.41 -14.38
C GLN A 161 14.62 -1.97 -15.77
N THR A 162 13.65 -2.88 -15.85
CA THR A 162 13.21 -3.46 -17.11
C THR A 162 12.55 -2.40 -17.99
N ARG A 163 11.81 -1.45 -17.41
CA ARG A 163 11.23 -0.32 -18.14
C ARG A 163 12.28 0.65 -18.67
N PHE A 164 13.31 0.96 -17.87
CA PHE A 164 14.41 1.81 -18.31
C PHE A 164 15.16 1.24 -19.52
N VAL A 165 15.48 -0.05 -19.50
CA VAL A 165 16.17 -0.75 -20.60
C VAL A 165 15.32 -0.81 -21.88
N ALA A 166 14.00 -0.93 -21.74
CA ALA A 166 13.09 -0.95 -22.89
C ALA A 166 13.00 0.40 -23.61
N GLN A 167 13.36 1.51 -22.96
CA GLN A 167 13.32 2.86 -23.53
C GLN A 167 14.61 3.28 -24.26
N GLY A 168 15.57 2.35 -24.41
CA GLY A 168 16.85 2.62 -25.08
C GLY A 168 17.91 3.24 -24.16
N GLU A 169 17.63 3.35 -22.85
CA GLU A 169 18.68 3.63 -21.87
C GLU A 169 19.54 2.36 -21.65
N ASP A 170 20.84 2.58 -21.39
CA ASP A 170 21.76 1.51 -21.04
C ASP A 170 21.27 0.72 -19.83
N ARG A 171 21.76 -0.52 -19.66
CA ARG A 171 21.43 -1.34 -18.48
C ARG A 171 21.94 -0.69 -17.20
N VAL A 172 21.12 0.20 -16.65
CA VAL A 172 21.41 0.88 -15.40
C VAL A 172 21.20 -0.11 -14.27
N SER A 173 22.16 -0.20 -13.35
CA SER A 173 22.02 -1.05 -12.18
C SER A 173 20.83 -0.60 -11.33
N GLN A 174 20.17 -1.55 -10.64
CA GLN A 174 19.11 -1.21 -9.68
C GLN A 174 19.61 -0.25 -8.58
N ALA A 175 20.91 -0.28 -8.26
CA ALA A 175 21.53 0.63 -7.29
C ALA A 175 21.55 2.08 -7.80
N THR A 176 21.82 2.27 -9.09
CA THR A 176 21.77 3.59 -9.73
C THR A 176 20.34 4.09 -9.83
N LEU A 177 19.37 3.23 -10.19
CA LEU A 177 17.95 3.61 -10.23
C LEU A 177 17.41 3.99 -8.85
N ARG A 178 17.87 3.32 -7.79
CA ARG A 178 17.56 3.69 -6.41
C ARG A 178 18.14 5.05 -6.03
N LYS A 179 19.38 5.35 -6.43
CA LYS A 179 20.04 6.63 -6.15
C LYS A 179 19.45 7.78 -6.97
N ARG A 180 19.04 7.50 -8.22
CA ARG A 180 18.26 8.40 -9.08
C ARG A 180 16.89 8.65 -8.47
N GLY A 181 16.26 7.59 -7.98
CA GLY A 181 15.15 7.59 -7.01
C GLY A 181 15.39 8.62 -5.97
N GLN A 182 16.31 8.37 -5.05
CA GLN A 182 16.62 9.25 -3.93
C GLN A 182 16.84 10.72 -4.27
N ARG A 183 17.42 11.02 -5.41
CA ARG A 183 17.71 12.41 -5.81
C ARG A 183 16.54 13.11 -6.45
N ALA A 184 15.79 12.42 -7.32
CA ALA A 184 14.45 12.85 -7.73
C ALA A 184 13.65 13.24 -6.50
N LEU A 185 13.87 12.40 -5.51
CA LEU A 185 13.28 12.37 -4.22
C LEU A 185 13.78 13.54 -3.27
N GLU A 186 15.04 13.89 -3.23
CA GLU A 186 15.45 15.08 -2.45
C GLU A 186 14.95 16.40 -3.08
N ARG A 187 14.57 16.37 -4.36
CA ARG A 187 14.15 17.57 -5.10
C ARG A 187 12.69 17.94 -4.86
N LEU A 188 11.74 17.02 -4.74
CA LEU A 188 10.36 17.40 -4.43
C LEU A 188 10.26 17.95 -3.03
N ARG A 189 10.98 17.41 -2.02
CA ARG A 189 10.87 17.98 -0.67
C ARG A 189 11.29 19.43 -0.67
N ARG A 190 12.41 19.74 -1.32
CA ARG A 190 12.90 21.11 -1.44
C ARG A 190 11.86 22.01 -2.12
N ALA A 191 11.29 21.55 -3.23
CA ALA A 191 10.24 22.30 -3.92
C ALA A 191 8.97 22.45 -3.06
N TYR A 192 8.59 21.42 -2.30
CA TYR A 192 7.44 21.42 -1.41
C TYR A 192 7.59 22.45 -0.28
N HIS A 193 8.74 22.49 0.40
CA HIS A 193 8.98 23.48 1.47
C HIS A 193 8.99 24.92 0.96
N LEU A 194 9.45 25.16 -0.29
CA LEU A 194 9.38 26.48 -0.91
C LEU A 194 7.93 26.96 -1.12
N PHE A 195 7.05 26.06 -1.56
CA PHE A 195 5.64 26.40 -1.78
C PHE A 195 4.79 26.41 -0.49
N ASN A 196 5.22 25.67 0.55
CA ASN A 196 4.50 25.59 1.83
C ASN A 196 4.92 26.66 2.86
N GLY A 197 5.97 27.45 2.60
CA GLY A 197 6.31 28.67 3.37
C GLY A 197 7.03 28.46 4.71
N GLU A 198 7.73 27.33 4.93
CA GLU A 198 8.48 27.10 6.18
C GLU A 198 9.84 27.84 6.21
N PRO A 199 10.16 28.62 7.26
CA PRO A 199 11.39 29.40 7.35
C PRO A 199 12.53 28.53 7.88
N GLY A 200 13.28 27.86 7.01
CA GLY A 200 14.45 27.07 7.41
C GLY A 200 15.49 26.74 6.33
N SER A 201 15.21 27.00 5.05
CA SER A 201 16.07 26.55 3.93
C SER A 201 16.67 27.70 3.12
N CYS A 202 16.68 28.92 3.66
CA CYS A 202 17.26 30.09 2.99
C CYS A 202 18.82 30.05 2.90
N GLU A 203 19.49 29.08 3.54
CA GLU A 203 20.95 28.90 3.46
C GLU A 203 21.44 27.92 2.38
N LEU A 204 20.56 27.35 1.55
CA LEU A 204 20.95 26.36 0.51
C LEU A 204 20.56 26.77 -0.92
N ALA A 205 20.23 28.03 -1.14
CA ALA A 205 19.87 28.58 -2.45
C ALA A 205 21.03 28.62 -3.46
N ASP A 206 22.28 28.49 -3.01
CA ASP A 206 23.47 28.55 -3.89
C ASP A 206 23.68 27.29 -4.75
N ASP A 207 23.04 26.15 -4.41
CA ASP A 207 23.28 24.86 -5.07
C ASP A 207 22.36 24.59 -6.28
N LEU A 208 21.39 25.47 -6.56
CA LEU A 208 20.45 25.35 -7.69
C LEU A 208 20.86 26.20 -8.91
N SER A 209 21.77 27.16 -8.73
CA SER A 209 22.30 28.02 -9.80
C SER A 209 23.44 27.38 -10.60
N ASP A 210 24.16 26.39 -10.03
CA ASP A 210 25.40 25.87 -10.61
C ASP A 210 25.21 24.93 -11.82
N HIS A 211 23.97 24.73 -12.27
CA HIS A 211 23.64 23.94 -13.46
C HIS A 211 23.02 24.73 -14.60
N LEU A 212 22.95 26.07 -14.49
CA LEU A 212 22.51 26.93 -15.61
C LEU A 212 23.66 27.46 -16.47
N ASP A 213 24.92 27.26 -16.09
CA ASP A 213 26.07 27.89 -16.78
C ASP A 213 27.04 26.94 -17.52
N GLU A 214 26.72 25.65 -17.69
CA GLU A 214 27.52 24.77 -18.57
C GLU A 214 26.70 24.21 -19.74
N GLN A 215 26.51 25.06 -20.76
CA GLN A 215 26.47 24.62 -22.16
C GLN A 215 27.33 25.54 -23.03
N PRO A 216 28.36 25.00 -23.69
CA PRO A 216 28.61 25.29 -25.09
C PRO A 216 27.79 24.37 -26.02
#